data_AF-A0A9D7SYK8-F1
#
_entry.id   AF-A0A9D7SYK8-F1
#
_cell.length_a   1.000
_cell.length_b   1.000
_cell.length_c   1.000
_cell.angle_alpha   90.00
_cell.angle_beta   90.00
_cell.angle_gamma   90.00
#
_symmetry.space_group_name_H-M   'P 1'
#
loop_
_entity.id
_entity.type
_entity.pdbx_description
1 polymer ?
#
loop_
_entity_poly.entity_id
_entity_poly.type
_entity_poly.pdbx_seq_one_letter_code
_entity_poly.pdbx_strand_id
1 'polypeptide(L)'
;MSLNRSEQQLFEYIEANREERQFWEYKVRGFVAQSAVRSEAARLIEGELRRYLRERAGVVPKFKQLAETEGSARMSLLNLAEYLLRLWVPLPVKAKRASA
;
A
#
# COMPACT_ATOMS: atom_id res chain seq x y z
N MET A 1 -4.89 -11.62 3.82
CA MET A 1 -5.61 -10.87 2.77
C MET A 1 -4.90 -11.12 1.46
N SER A 2 -5.64 -11.53 0.42
CA SER A 2 -5.12 -11.58 -0.94
C SER A 2 -5.31 -10.20 -1.60
N LEU A 3 -4.38 -9.79 -2.46
CA LEU A 3 -4.58 -8.61 -3.30
C LEU A 3 -5.58 -8.96 -4.41
N ASN A 4 -6.48 -8.02 -4.72
CA ASN A 4 -7.27 -8.09 -5.94
C ASN A 4 -6.38 -7.79 -7.17
N ARG A 5 -6.90 -7.98 -8.39
CA ARG A 5 -6.12 -7.81 -9.62
C ARG A 5 -5.50 -6.41 -9.75
N SER A 6 -6.25 -5.36 -9.44
CA SER A 6 -5.79 -3.97 -9.51
C SER A 6 -4.72 -3.67 -8.46
N GLU A 7 -4.94 -4.12 -7.22
CA GLU A 7 -3.98 -4.02 -6.11
C GLU A 7 -2.67 -4.76 -6.44
N GLN A 8 -2.78 -5.95 -7.03
CA GLN A 8 -1.64 -6.75 -7.47
C GLN A 8 -0.86 -6.03 -8.57
N GLN A 9 -1.53 -5.46 -9.58
CA GLN A 9 -0.87 -4.72 -10.66
C GLN A 9 -0.16 -3.46 -10.15
N LEU A 10 -0.78 -2.72 -9.22
CA LEU A 10 -0.14 -1.56 -8.61
C LEU A 10 1.08 -1.97 -7.76
N PHE A 11 0.96 -3.06 -7.00
CA PHE A 11 2.07 -3.61 -6.23
C PHE A 11 3.24 -4.02 -7.12
N GLU A 12 2.99 -4.79 -8.18
CA GLU A 12 4.01 -5.22 -9.13
C GLU A 12 4.74 -4.04 -9.77
N TYR A 13 4.02 -2.97 -10.10
CA TYR A 13 4.64 -1.76 -10.61
C TYR A 13 5.52 -1.08 -9.57
N ILE A 14 5.06 -0.95 -8.32
CA ILE A 14 5.87 -0.35 -7.24
C ILE A 14 7.14 -1.19 -7.02
N GLU A 15 7.04 -2.52 -6.97
CA GLU A 15 8.19 -3.41 -6.77
C GLU A 15 9.16 -3.40 -7.95
N ALA A 16 8.67 -3.31 -9.19
CA ALA A 16 9.49 -3.26 -10.38
C ALA A 16 10.28 -1.94 -10.51
N ASN A 17 9.82 -0.87 -9.88
CA ASN A 17 10.45 0.45 -9.94
C ASN A 17 11.14 0.77 -8.60
N ARG A 18 12.47 0.65 -8.57
CA ARG A 18 13.26 0.82 -7.33
C ARG A 18 13.00 2.15 -6.61
N GLU A 19 12.90 3.25 -7.35
CA GLU A 19 12.64 4.58 -6.79
C GLU A 19 11.25 4.65 -6.14
N GLU A 20 10.23 4.12 -6.82
CA GLU A 20 8.86 4.06 -6.29
C GLU A 20 8.80 3.19 -5.04
N ARG A 21 9.47 2.03 -5.04
CA ARG A 21 9.58 1.17 -3.87
C ARG A 21 10.19 1.92 -2.68
N GLN A 22 11.32 2.60 -2.88
CA GLN A 22 11.99 3.37 -1.82
C GLN A 22 11.10 4.50 -1.29
N PHE A 23 10.45 5.24 -2.20
CA PHE A 23 9.49 6.28 -1.85
C PHE A 23 8.36 5.73 -0.98
N TRP A 24 7.76 4.61 -1.39
CA TRP A 24 6.65 4.00 -0.68
C TRP A 24 7.05 3.39 0.65
N GLU A 25 8.23 2.76 0.73
CA GLU A 25 8.77 2.23 1.97
C GLU A 25 8.97 3.34 3.02
N TYR A 26 9.56 4.46 2.59
CA TYR A 26 9.73 5.64 3.46
C TYR A 26 8.37 6.20 3.91
N LYS A 27 7.41 6.35 2.99
CA LYS A 27 6.08 6.88 3.28
C LYS A 27 5.31 6.01 4.26
N VAL A 28 5.30 4.70 4.04
CA VAL A 28 4.61 3.73 4.90
C VAL A 28 5.19 3.74 6.31
N ARG A 29 6.52 3.73 6.45
CA ARG A 29 7.18 3.87 7.76
C ARG A 29 6.82 5.19 8.44
N GLY A 30 6.78 6.28 7.67
CA GLY A 30 6.37 7.60 8.16
C GLY A 30 4.93 7.64 8.68
N PHE A 31 3.99 6.99 7.99
CA PHE A 31 2.60 6.90 8.46
C PHE A 31 2.44 6.07 9.73
N VAL A 32 3.19 4.96 9.85
CA VAL A 32 3.18 4.17 11.09
C VAL A 32 3.77 4.96 12.25
N ALA A 33 4.85 5.71 12.04
CA ALA A 33 5.44 6.53 13.09
C ALA A 33 4.50 7.63 13.62
N GLN A 34 3.59 8.12 12.77
CA GLN A 34 2.62 9.16 13.11
C GLN A 34 1.28 8.64 13.64
N SER A 35 1.02 7.33 13.49
CA SER A 35 -0.27 6.73 13.85
C SER A 35 -0.13 5.87 15.10
N ALA A 36 -0.98 6.11 16.11
CA ALA A 36 -1.05 5.26 17.28
C ALA A 36 -1.62 3.86 16.93
N VAL A 37 -2.46 3.79 15.89
CA VAL A 37 -3.17 2.57 15.49
C VAL A 37 -2.80 2.15 14.07
N ARG A 38 -2.40 0.89 13.89
CA ARG A 38 -2.00 0.34 12.58
C ARG A 38 -3.11 0.38 11.53
N SER A 39 -4.36 0.23 11.93
CA SER A 39 -5.51 0.33 11.02
C SER A 39 -5.75 1.76 10.52
N GLU A 40 -5.43 2.77 11.34
CA GLU A 40 -5.45 4.18 10.90
C GLU A 40 -4.34 4.44 9.89
N ALA A 41 -3.12 3.95 10.16
CA ALA A 41 -2.01 4.01 9.20
C ALA A 41 -2.40 3.35 7.86
N ALA A 42 -3.09 2.21 7.89
CA ALA A 42 -3.56 1.53 6.68
C ALA A 42 -4.52 2.39 5.85
N ARG A 43 -5.46 3.10 6.51
CA ARG A 43 -6.39 4.02 5.82
C ARG A 43 -5.69 5.26 5.25
N LEU A 44 -4.69 5.80 5.95
CA LEU A 44 -3.87 6.90 5.44
C LEU A 44 -3.08 6.47 4.19
N ILE A 45 -2.44 5.30 4.25
CA ILE A 45 -1.72 4.71 3.12
C ILE A 45 -2.68 4.44 1.95
N GLU A 46 -3.89 3.91 2.21
CA GLU A 46 -4.91 3.70 1.18
C GLU A 46 -5.24 5.00 0.44
N GLY A 47 -5.49 6.09 1.19
CA GLY A 47 -5.79 7.40 0.61
C GLY A 47 -4.68 7.90 -0.33
N GLU A 48 -3.43 7.73 0.09
CA GLU A 48 -2.26 8.08 -0.71
C GLU A 48 -2.08 7.17 -1.93
N LEU A 49 -2.31 5.86 -1.79
CA LEU A 49 -2.22 4.91 -2.92
C LEU A 49 -3.25 5.25 -3.99
N ARG A 50 -4.46 5.64 -3.59
CA ARG A 50 -5.50 6.09 -4.52
C ARG A 50 -5.09 7.36 -5.25
N ARG A 51 -4.48 8.32 -4.55
CA ARG A 51 -3.96 9.54 -5.16
C ARG A 51 -2.85 9.23 -6.17
N TYR A 52 -1.88 8.42 -5.77
CA TYR A 52 -0.78 8.00 -6.62
C TYR A 52 -1.25 7.24 -7.86
N LEU A 53 -2.20 6.31 -7.71
CA LEU A 53 -2.77 5.60 -8.85
C LEU A 53 -3.40 6.56 -9.86
N ARG A 54 -4.14 7.59 -9.40
CA ARG A 54 -4.71 8.62 -10.28
C ARG A 54 -3.64 9.44 -10.98
N GLU A 55 -2.60 9.86 -10.27
CA GLU A 55 -1.48 10.61 -10.86
C GLU A 55 -0.73 9.77 -11.91
N ARG A 56 -0.44 8.50 -11.60
CA ARG A 56 0.26 7.59 -12.51
C ARG A 56 -0.61 7.13 -13.67
N ALA A 57 -1.93 7.09 -13.54
CA ALA A 57 -2.85 6.77 -14.65
C ALA A 57 -2.79 7.79 -15.80
N GLY A 58 -2.36 9.04 -15.52
CA GLY A 58 -2.13 10.04 -16.55
C GLY A 58 -0.90 9.76 -17.43
N VAL A 59 0.05 8.94 -16.96
CA VAL A 59 1.36 8.74 -17.60
C VAL A 59 1.58 7.27 -18.00
N VAL A 60 1.05 6.33 -17.23
CA VAL A 60 1.23 4.88 -17.42
C VAL A 60 -0.04 4.31 -18.05
N PRO A 61 -0.01 3.90 -19.34
CA PRO A 61 -1.21 3.41 -20.05
C PRO A 61 -1.87 2.21 -19.36
N LYS A 62 -1.09 1.35 -18.69
CA LYS A 62 -1.60 0.21 -17.92
C LYS A 62 -2.54 0.63 -16.78
N PHE A 63 -2.32 1.80 -16.19
CA PHE A 63 -3.16 2.34 -15.12
C PHE A 63 -4.33 3.19 -15.63
N LYS A 64 -4.33 3.56 -16.92
CA LYS A 64 -5.42 4.32 -17.52
C LYS A 64 -6.73 3.53 -17.48
N GLN A 65 -6.71 2.26 -17.91
CA GLN A 65 -7.88 1.38 -17.79
C GLN A 65 -8.27 1.11 -16.34
N LEU A 66 -7.30 0.99 -15.42
CA LEU A 66 -7.59 0.84 -13.99
C LEU A 66 -8.29 2.08 -13.43
N ALA A 67 -7.82 3.28 -13.75
CA ALA A 67 -8.45 4.52 -13.31
C ALA A 67 -9.80 4.81 -13.97
N GLU A 68 -9.97 4.44 -15.25
CA GLU A 68 -11.21 4.65 -16.02
C GLU A 68 -12.32 3.67 -15.63
N THR A 69 -11.99 2.38 -15.49
CA THR A 69 -12.97 1.35 -15.07
C THR A 69 -13.41 1.56 -13.63
N GLU A 70 -12.58 2.23 -12.82
CA GLU A 70 -12.80 2.41 -11.38
C GLU A 70 -13.19 3.84 -10.98
N GLY A 71 -13.45 4.72 -11.95
CA GLY A 71 -13.94 6.10 -11.74
C GLY A 71 -15.26 6.20 -10.95
N SER A 72 -15.91 5.09 -10.63
CA SER A 72 -17.07 5.01 -9.74
C SER A 72 -16.71 4.48 -8.35
N ALA A 73 -16.13 5.33 -7.49
CA ALA A 73 -16.22 5.31 -6.01
C ALA A 73 -15.91 4.04 -5.18
N ARG A 74 -15.59 2.87 -5.75
CA ARG A 74 -15.71 1.58 -5.03
C ARG A 74 -14.44 0.77 -4.80
N MET A 75 -13.31 1.04 -5.46
CA MET A 75 -12.14 0.21 -5.22
C MET A 75 -11.36 0.66 -3.99
N SER A 76 -11.46 -0.15 -2.93
CA SER A 76 -10.57 -0.03 -1.77
C SER A 76 -9.21 -0.61 -2.12
N LEU A 77 -8.16 0.18 -1.87
CA LEU A 77 -6.76 -0.27 -1.92
C LEU A 77 -6.28 -0.66 -0.51
N LEU A 78 -7.21 -0.97 0.39
CA LEU A 78 -6.91 -1.23 1.79
C LEU A 78 -6.14 -2.54 1.95
N ASN A 79 -6.41 -3.57 1.13
CA ASN A 79 -5.64 -4.80 1.24
C ASN A 79 -4.20 -4.56 0.79
N LEU A 80 -3.98 -3.74 -0.24
CA LEU A 80 -2.64 -3.30 -0.63
C LEU A 80 -1.96 -2.52 0.50
N ALA A 81 -2.64 -1.55 1.10
CA ALA A 81 -2.09 -0.78 2.22
C ALA A 81 -1.69 -1.68 3.41
N GLU A 82 -2.56 -2.62 3.79
CA GLU A 82 -2.25 -3.61 4.83
C GLU A 82 -1.10 -4.52 4.45
N TYR A 83 -1.03 -4.93 3.18
CA TYR A 83 0.04 -5.77 2.67
C TYR A 83 1.39 -5.06 2.76
N LEU A 84 1.47 -3.81 2.29
CA LEU A 84 2.69 -2.99 2.39
C LEU A 84 3.11 -2.78 3.85
N LEU A 85 2.15 -2.55 4.75
CA LEU A 85 2.43 -2.47 6.18
C LEU A 85 3.06 -3.75 6.71
N ARG A 86 2.52 -4.93 6.36
CA ARG A 86 3.09 -6.22 6.80
C ARG A 86 4.48 -6.45 6.22
N LEU A 87 4.70 -6.05 4.97
CA LEU A 87 5.95 -6.25 4.26
C LEU A 87 7.09 -5.38 4.82
N TRP A 88 6.85 -4.08 5.01
CA TRP A 88 7.90 -3.11 5.36
C TRP A 88 7.93 -2.71 6.83
N VAL A 89 6.85 -2.97 7.58
CA VAL A 89 6.78 -2.70 9.02
C VAL A 89 6.25 -3.96 9.73
N PRO A 90 7.05 -5.02 9.80
CA PRO A 90 6.65 -6.25 10.47
C PRO A 90 6.29 -5.95 11.92
N LEU A 91 5.20 -6.54 12.41
CA LEU A 91 4.85 -6.43 13.82
C LEU A 91 5.97 -7.03 14.67
N PRO A 92 6.32 -6.43 15.82
CA PRO A 92 7.27 -7.06 16.72
C PRO A 92 6.72 -8.43 17.11
N VAL A 93 7.45 -9.49 16.74
CA VAL A 93 7.11 -10.85 17.16
C VAL A 93 7.22 -10.84 18.68
N LYS A 94 6.13 -11.12 19.40
CA LYS A 94 6.17 -11.27 20.85
C LYS A 94 7.28 -12.28 21.16
N ALA A 95 8.35 -11.82 21.80
CA ALA A 95 9.39 -12.70 22.30
C ALA A 95 8.69 -13.76 23.15
N LYS A 96 8.72 -15.01 22.68
CA LYS A 96 8.25 -16.17 23.44
C LYS A 96 9.05 -16.10 24.74
N ARG A 97 8.38 -15.82 25.87
CA ARG A 97 9.04 -15.95 27.18
C ARG A 97 9.67 -17.34 27.18
N ALA A 98 11.00 -17.38 27.14
CA ALA A 98 11.73 -18.59 27.41
C ALA A 98 11.44 -18.89 28.88
N SER A 99 10.49 -19.80 29.11
CA SER A 99 10.29 -20.41 30.40
C SER A 99 11.55 -21.23 30.69
N ALA A 100 12.42 -20.68 31.53
CA ALA A 100 13.46 -21.43 32.22
C ALA A 100 12.83 -22.18 33.40
#